data_AF-A0ABD5ZFG5-F1
#
_entry.id   AF-A0ABD5ZFG5-F1
#
_cell.length_a   1.000
_cell.length_b   1.000
_cell.length_c   1.000
_cell.angle_alpha   90.00
_cell.angle_beta   90.00
_cell.angle_gamma   90.00
#
_symmetry.space_group_name_H-M   'P 1'
#
loop_
_entity.id
_entity.type
_entity.pdbx_description
1 polymer ?
#
loop_
_entity_poly.entity_id
_entity_poly.type
_entity_poly.pdbx_seq_one_letter_code
_entity_poly.pdbx_strand_id
1 'polypeptide(L)'
;MRQSRRAYLASVAGAAALGTAGCLGGGTGQDETSTDSSNGGTDSGTNTESGKTAIPGTDCEVAPRGKVSSAPTPTLGPDDATVTVDAWEDFACPHCQTFTLEVFPQIESEYISEGIVQFRQFDFPIPVNKWWSYHGASASHQVYEEAGNEAYFSFVHTMFENQDQFGGNDVEGSLSTLESLANDADLDGCSIAAAAYNDRFRPYVESMRTEAVDENGFRGTPTVLVNGEQVTPTWSELQSAIENVR
;
A
#
# COMPACT_ATOMS: atom_id res chain seq x y z
N MET A 1 -3.21 49.58 -6.37
CA MET A 1 -4.43 50.16 -6.98
C MET A 1 -4.86 49.29 -8.14
N ARG A 2 -6.12 48.78 -8.10
CA ARG A 2 -6.92 48.16 -9.18
C ARG A 2 -6.43 46.79 -9.69
N GLN A 3 -7.25 45.75 -9.89
CA GLN A 3 -8.68 45.51 -9.65
C GLN A 3 -8.94 44.00 -9.84
N SER A 4 -9.75 43.41 -8.96
CA SER A 4 -10.37 42.08 -9.10
C SER A 4 -11.37 42.04 -10.26
N ARG A 5 -11.54 40.88 -10.93
CA ARG A 5 -12.86 40.47 -11.48
C ARG A 5 -13.03 38.94 -11.44
N ARG A 6 -14.04 38.51 -10.67
CA ARG A 6 -14.71 37.20 -10.70
C ARG A 6 -15.48 37.02 -12.01
N ALA A 7 -15.67 35.78 -12.44
CA ALA A 7 -16.85 35.39 -13.22
C ALA A 7 -17.27 33.95 -12.87
N TYR A 8 -18.38 33.85 -12.13
CA TYR A 8 -19.21 32.66 -11.99
C TYR A 8 -19.99 32.44 -13.28
N LEU A 9 -20.15 31.19 -13.73
CA LEU A 9 -21.33 30.75 -14.47
C LEU A 9 -21.71 29.33 -14.04
N ALA A 10 -22.76 29.27 -13.22
CA ALA A 10 -23.56 28.07 -13.01
C ALA A 10 -24.58 27.97 -14.16
N SER A 11 -24.74 26.78 -14.74
CA SER A 11 -25.85 26.45 -15.64
C SER A 11 -26.72 25.37 -15.00
N VAL A 12 -28.03 25.61 -15.11
CA VAL A 12 -29.13 24.94 -14.43
C VAL A 12 -29.84 23.97 -15.38
N ALA A 13 -30.19 22.81 -14.82
CA ALA A 13 -31.34 21.91 -15.07
C ALA A 13 -31.74 21.46 -16.50
N GLY A 14 -32.02 20.15 -16.58
CA GLY A 14 -32.95 19.54 -17.52
C GLY A 14 -33.51 18.24 -16.94
N ALA A 15 -34.83 18.15 -16.81
CA ALA A 15 -35.55 17.11 -16.07
C ALA A 15 -36.15 16.00 -16.98
N ALA A 16 -36.38 14.85 -16.34
CA ALA A 16 -37.48 13.88 -16.51
C ALA A 16 -37.65 13.07 -17.82
N ALA A 17 -37.71 11.74 -17.67
CA ALA A 17 -38.77 10.90 -18.24
C ALA A 17 -38.85 9.52 -17.55
N LEU A 18 -40.08 9.11 -17.24
CA LEU A 18 -40.52 7.81 -16.71
C LEU A 18 -40.64 6.76 -17.84
N GLY A 19 -40.54 5.46 -17.51
CA GLY A 19 -40.97 4.38 -18.40
C GLY A 19 -40.63 2.98 -17.88
N THR A 20 -41.50 2.38 -17.06
CA THR A 20 -42.38 1.21 -17.34
C THR A 20 -41.76 -0.18 -17.19
N ALA A 21 -42.44 -0.98 -16.37
CA ALA A 21 -42.25 -2.39 -16.10
C ALA A 21 -42.47 -3.31 -17.31
N GLY A 22 -41.89 -4.52 -17.26
CA GLY A 22 -42.18 -5.63 -18.17
C GLY A 22 -41.63 -6.96 -17.64
N CYS A 23 -42.43 -7.68 -16.86
CA CYS A 23 -42.32 -9.14 -16.66
C CYS A 23 -43.26 -9.83 -17.65
N LEU A 24 -42.82 -10.93 -18.28
CA LEU A 24 -43.55 -12.05 -18.93
C LEU A 24 -42.48 -12.84 -19.74
N GLY A 25 -42.30 -14.16 -19.72
CA GLY A 25 -43.03 -15.29 -19.17
C GLY A 25 -42.96 -16.49 -20.16
N GLY A 26 -42.59 -17.69 -19.68
CA GLY A 26 -42.88 -19.04 -20.25
C GLY A 26 -41.89 -19.59 -21.30
N GLY A 27 -41.43 -20.85 -21.32
CA GLY A 27 -41.75 -22.06 -20.54
C GLY A 27 -41.94 -23.28 -21.47
N THR A 28 -41.29 -24.42 -21.19
CA THR A 28 -41.68 -25.85 -21.44
C THR A 28 -40.52 -26.75 -20.99
N GLY A 29 -40.60 -27.51 -19.90
CA GLY A 29 -41.15 -28.89 -19.82
C GLY A 29 -39.97 -29.89 -19.82
N GLN A 30 -39.85 -30.94 -19.01
CA GLN A 30 -40.80 -31.76 -18.26
C GLN A 30 -40.03 -32.76 -17.34
N ASP A 31 -40.61 -33.10 -16.16
CA ASP A 31 -40.80 -34.46 -15.59
C ASP A 31 -39.56 -35.34 -15.22
N GLU A 32 -39.40 -36.04 -14.09
CA GLU A 32 -40.16 -36.52 -12.90
C GLU A 32 -39.11 -36.71 -11.75
N THR A 33 -39.33 -36.79 -10.43
CA THR A 33 -40.27 -37.62 -9.65
C THR A 33 -40.15 -37.22 -8.15
N SER A 34 -41.28 -37.29 -7.44
CA SER A 34 -41.56 -37.13 -6.00
C SER A 34 -40.64 -37.97 -5.06
N THR A 35 -40.47 -37.72 -3.76
CA THR A 35 -41.44 -37.53 -2.64
C THR A 35 -40.60 -37.19 -1.38
N ASP A 36 -40.79 -36.02 -0.76
CA ASP A 36 -41.54 -35.75 0.49
C ASP A 36 -40.80 -36.03 1.81
N SER A 37 -40.51 -34.97 2.56
CA SER A 37 -40.73 -34.90 4.01
C SER A 37 -40.60 -33.46 4.48
N SER A 38 -41.75 -32.90 4.86
CA SER A 38 -41.88 -31.62 5.54
C SER A 38 -41.30 -31.69 6.96
N ASN A 39 -40.54 -30.67 7.36
CA ASN A 39 -40.71 -30.12 8.71
C ASN A 39 -40.49 -28.62 8.68
N GLY A 40 -41.51 -27.88 9.10
CA GLY A 40 -41.49 -26.44 9.26
C GLY A 40 -40.64 -26.03 10.46
N GLY A 41 -39.92 -24.93 10.29
CA GLY A 41 -39.19 -24.26 11.34
C GLY A 41 -38.79 -22.90 10.82
N THR A 42 -39.63 -21.91 11.09
CA THR A 42 -39.22 -20.51 11.15
C THR A 42 -37.95 -20.40 11.98
N ASP A 43 -36.85 -19.98 11.36
CA ASP A 43 -35.96 -19.07 12.07
C ASP A 43 -35.44 -18.01 11.12
N SER A 44 -35.97 -16.82 11.34
CA SER A 44 -35.41 -15.57 10.87
C SER A 44 -34.17 -15.31 11.72
N GLY A 45 -33.11 -16.10 11.49
CA GLY A 45 -31.83 -15.95 12.14
C GLY A 45 -30.94 -15.00 11.36
N THR A 46 -31.05 -13.70 11.63
CA THR A 46 -29.97 -12.75 11.35
C THR A 46 -28.76 -13.11 12.20
N ASN A 47 -27.93 -14.06 11.74
CA ASN A 47 -26.59 -14.25 12.27
C ASN A 47 -25.64 -13.26 11.58
N THR A 48 -25.71 -12.01 12.01
CA THR A 48 -24.57 -11.09 11.90
C THR A 48 -23.62 -11.41 13.06
N GLU A 49 -22.92 -12.54 12.95
CA GLU A 49 -21.65 -12.69 13.66
C GLU A 49 -20.64 -11.84 12.91
N SER A 50 -20.38 -10.66 13.47
CA SER A 50 -19.26 -9.81 13.10
C SER A 50 -17.97 -10.56 13.46
N GLY A 51 -17.56 -11.49 12.60
CA GLY A 51 -16.43 -12.39 12.82
C GLY A 51 -15.10 -11.65 12.68
N LYS A 52 -14.32 -11.63 13.75
CA LYS A 52 -12.92 -11.22 13.70
C LYS A 52 -12.08 -12.36 13.10
N THR A 53 -10.98 -12.02 12.46
CA THR A 53 -9.97 -12.96 11.94
C THR A 53 -8.78 -12.97 12.89
N ALA A 54 -8.42 -14.16 13.37
CA ALA A 54 -7.19 -14.37 14.14
C ALA A 54 -5.97 -14.28 13.22
N ILE A 55 -4.90 -13.62 13.68
CA ILE A 55 -3.65 -13.49 12.93
C ILE A 55 -2.65 -14.55 13.40
N PRO A 56 -2.19 -15.48 12.52
CA PRO A 56 -1.28 -16.55 12.91
C PRO A 56 0.01 -16.04 13.55
N GLY A 57 0.49 -16.70 14.60
CA GLY A 57 1.71 -16.31 15.33
C GLY A 57 1.55 -15.14 16.30
N THR A 58 0.33 -14.61 16.47
CA THR A 58 0.03 -13.45 17.34
C THR A 58 -1.17 -13.74 18.25
N ASP A 59 -1.40 -12.89 19.25
CA ASP A 59 -2.64 -12.89 20.06
C ASP A 59 -3.74 -11.98 19.46
N CYS A 60 -3.56 -11.52 18.21
CA CYS A 60 -4.43 -10.55 17.57
C CYS A 60 -5.69 -11.16 16.95
N GLU A 61 -6.83 -10.50 17.19
CA GLU A 61 -8.08 -10.73 16.47
C GLU A 61 -8.62 -9.41 15.89
N VAL A 62 -8.63 -9.29 14.57
CA VAL A 62 -8.99 -8.07 13.87
C VAL A 62 -10.27 -8.21 13.06
N ALA A 63 -11.06 -7.14 12.93
CA ALA A 63 -12.18 -7.13 12.01
C ALA A 63 -11.67 -7.17 10.55
N PRO A 64 -12.30 -7.95 9.64
CA PRO A 64 -11.93 -7.97 8.24
C PRO A 64 -11.98 -6.56 7.63
N ARG A 65 -10.91 -6.18 6.91
CA ARG A 65 -10.86 -4.96 6.11
C ARG A 65 -10.77 -5.29 4.62
N GLY A 66 -11.40 -4.45 3.79
CA GLY A 66 -11.38 -4.62 2.34
C GLY A 66 -10.00 -4.36 1.73
N LYS A 67 -9.78 -4.87 0.53
CA LYS A 67 -8.59 -4.57 -0.27
C LYS A 67 -8.55 -3.10 -0.67
N VAL A 68 -7.36 -2.52 -0.72
CA VAL A 68 -7.10 -1.15 -1.15
C VAL A 68 -6.41 -1.18 -2.52
N SER A 69 -6.99 -0.48 -3.49
CA SER A 69 -6.48 -0.42 -4.87
C SER A 69 -5.88 0.94 -5.24
N SER A 70 -5.90 1.90 -4.33
CA SER A 70 -5.30 3.22 -4.50
C SER A 70 -4.91 3.75 -3.13
N ALA A 71 -3.65 4.14 -3.00
CA ALA A 71 -3.08 4.79 -1.83
C ALA A 71 -2.23 5.98 -2.29
N PRO A 72 -2.07 7.03 -1.46
CA PRO A 72 -1.08 8.07 -1.72
C PRO A 72 0.35 7.50 -1.70
N THR A 73 1.25 8.09 -2.46
CA THR A 73 2.68 7.77 -2.40
C THR A 73 3.30 8.33 -1.12
N PRO A 74 3.92 7.49 -0.27
CA PRO A 74 4.67 7.96 0.90
C PRO A 74 5.77 8.94 0.48
N THR A 75 5.80 10.09 1.14
CA THR A 75 6.62 11.25 0.76
C THR A 75 7.22 11.94 1.99
N LEU A 76 8.50 12.30 1.93
CA LEU A 76 9.19 13.17 2.89
C LEU A 76 9.74 14.42 2.22
N GLY A 77 9.80 15.51 2.97
CA GLY A 77 10.22 16.82 2.46
C GLY A 77 9.06 17.66 1.93
N PRO A 78 9.34 18.92 1.55
CA PRO A 78 8.30 19.88 1.16
C PRO A 78 7.76 19.61 -0.26
N ASP A 79 6.48 19.92 -0.48
CA ASP A 79 5.81 19.77 -1.79
C ASP A 79 6.40 20.67 -2.89
N ASP A 80 7.10 21.73 -2.52
CA ASP A 80 7.75 22.68 -3.42
C ASP A 80 9.29 22.53 -3.45
N ALA A 81 9.82 21.39 -2.99
CA ALA A 81 11.23 21.04 -3.14
C ALA A 81 11.70 21.17 -4.60
N THR A 82 12.93 21.64 -4.80
CA THR A 82 13.48 21.83 -6.16
C THR A 82 13.87 20.52 -6.83
N VAL A 83 14.11 19.47 -6.04
CA VAL A 83 14.54 18.15 -6.51
C VAL A 83 13.59 17.08 -5.97
N THR A 84 13.17 16.17 -6.85
CA THR A 84 12.45 14.95 -6.45
C THR A 84 13.37 13.74 -6.53
N VAL A 85 13.39 12.93 -5.48
CA VAL A 85 14.10 11.64 -5.46
C VAL A 85 13.07 10.53 -5.30
N ASP A 86 12.98 9.65 -6.30
CA ASP A 86 12.03 8.52 -6.29
C ASP A 86 12.79 7.22 -6.09
N ALA A 87 12.46 6.48 -5.03
CA ALA A 87 13.02 5.16 -4.75
C ALA A 87 11.97 4.07 -4.96
N TRP A 88 12.26 3.14 -5.86
CA TRP A 88 11.45 1.95 -6.14
C TRP A 88 12.09 0.74 -5.47
N GLU A 89 11.44 0.20 -4.44
CA GLU A 89 12.05 -0.76 -3.51
C GLU A 89 11.21 -2.02 -3.29
N ASP A 90 11.89 -3.09 -2.87
CA ASP A 90 11.28 -4.35 -2.45
C ASP A 90 11.74 -4.66 -1.02
N PHE A 91 10.79 -4.89 -0.11
CA PHE A 91 11.04 -5.15 1.31
C PHE A 91 11.89 -6.40 1.59
N ALA A 92 12.00 -7.32 0.63
CA ALA A 92 12.85 -8.50 0.73
C ALA A 92 14.20 -8.36 -0.01
N CYS A 93 14.48 -7.20 -0.63
CA CYS A 93 15.70 -7.00 -1.40
C CYS A 93 16.85 -6.53 -0.49
N PRO A 94 18.00 -7.24 -0.49
CA PRO A 94 19.17 -6.86 0.31
C PRO A 94 19.81 -5.55 -0.17
N HIS A 95 19.72 -5.21 -1.46
CA HIS A 95 20.21 -3.92 -1.95
C HIS A 95 19.32 -2.76 -1.52
N CYS A 96 18.01 -2.98 -1.34
CA CYS A 96 17.11 -1.97 -0.77
C CYS A 96 17.41 -1.77 0.71
N GLN A 97 17.72 -2.84 1.44
CA GLN A 97 18.22 -2.74 2.81
C GLN A 97 19.48 -1.86 2.88
N THR A 98 20.51 -2.12 2.06
CA THR A 98 21.72 -1.28 2.03
C THR A 98 21.39 0.18 1.70
N PHE A 99 20.55 0.42 0.70
CA PHE A 99 20.16 1.77 0.32
C PHE A 99 19.44 2.51 1.47
N THR A 100 18.42 1.89 2.06
CA THR A 100 17.62 2.50 3.14
C THR A 100 18.43 2.72 4.43
N LEU A 101 19.36 1.83 4.76
CA LEU A 101 20.15 1.94 5.99
C LEU A 101 21.40 2.81 5.86
N GLU A 102 22.00 2.88 4.66
CA GLU A 102 23.29 3.56 4.47
C GLU A 102 23.22 4.83 3.61
N VAL A 103 22.33 4.89 2.61
CA VAL A 103 22.27 6.00 1.65
C VAL A 103 21.15 6.97 1.99
N PHE A 104 19.93 6.48 2.23
CA PHE A 104 18.77 7.31 2.55
C PHE A 104 18.99 8.26 3.74
N PRO A 105 19.63 7.87 4.86
CA PRO A 105 19.85 8.79 6.00
C PRO A 105 20.72 10.00 5.64
N GLN A 106 21.63 9.85 4.68
CA GLN A 106 22.44 10.97 4.18
C GLN A 106 21.59 11.91 3.31
N ILE A 107 20.68 11.36 2.50
CA ILE A 107 19.71 12.18 1.72
C ILE A 107 18.80 12.96 2.67
N GLU A 108 18.27 12.29 3.70
CA GLU A 108 17.39 12.90 4.68
C GLU A 108 18.09 14.05 5.42
N SER A 109 19.28 13.79 5.95
CA SER A 109 20.02 14.76 6.75
C SER A 109 20.58 15.94 5.94
N GLU A 110 21.04 15.74 4.71
CA GLU A 110 21.68 16.81 3.92
C GLU A 110 20.72 17.57 2.98
N TYR A 111 19.63 16.94 2.53
CA TYR A 111 18.77 17.51 1.49
C TYR A 111 17.30 17.63 1.86
N ILE A 112 16.73 16.65 2.56
CA ILE A 112 15.32 16.74 3.00
C ILE A 112 15.21 17.77 4.13
N SER A 113 16.12 17.73 5.11
CA SER A 113 16.14 18.66 6.26
C SER A 113 16.29 20.14 5.84
N GLU A 114 17.00 20.39 4.74
CA GLU A 114 17.21 21.71 4.13
C GLU A 114 16.08 22.12 3.18
N GLY A 115 15.08 21.25 2.97
CA GLY A 115 13.94 21.50 2.07
C GLY A 115 14.26 21.46 0.58
N ILE A 116 15.40 20.87 0.21
CA ILE A 116 15.89 20.78 -1.17
C ILE A 116 15.27 19.60 -1.91
N VAL A 117 15.11 18.47 -1.21
CA VAL A 117 14.61 17.22 -1.76
C VAL A 117 13.23 16.89 -1.22
N GLN A 118 12.32 16.52 -2.13
CA GLN A 118 11.16 15.70 -1.83
C GLN A 118 11.49 14.25 -2.18
N PHE A 119 11.55 13.39 -1.16
CA PHE A 119 11.80 11.96 -1.32
C PHE A 119 10.49 11.19 -1.37
N ARG A 120 10.34 10.27 -2.32
CA ARG A 120 9.15 9.44 -2.50
C ARG A 120 9.54 7.98 -2.63
N GLN A 121 8.81 7.11 -1.94
CA GLN A 121 9.04 5.67 -2.00
C GLN A 121 7.88 4.97 -2.72
N PHE A 122 8.22 4.07 -3.62
CA PHE A 122 7.29 3.27 -4.43
C PHE A 122 7.57 1.78 -4.23
N ASP A 123 6.51 0.98 -4.17
CA ASP A 123 6.64 -0.46 -4.07
C ASP A 123 6.98 -1.07 -5.43
N PHE A 124 8.09 -1.80 -5.50
CA PHE A 124 8.49 -2.55 -6.68
C PHE A 124 8.89 -3.99 -6.33
N PRO A 125 7.93 -4.85 -5.94
CA PRO A 125 8.23 -6.24 -5.64
C PRO A 125 8.72 -6.99 -6.89
N ILE A 126 9.99 -7.40 -6.86
CA ILE A 126 10.61 -8.28 -7.86
C ILE A 126 10.85 -9.61 -7.14
N PRO A 127 9.78 -10.38 -6.92
CA PRO A 127 9.59 -11.30 -5.79
C PRO A 127 10.87 -12.04 -5.35
N VAL A 128 11.69 -11.36 -4.53
CA VAL A 128 12.92 -11.91 -3.95
C VAL A 128 12.52 -12.92 -2.88
N ASN A 129 11.48 -12.59 -2.14
CA ASN A 129 10.72 -13.50 -1.30
C ASN A 129 9.26 -13.52 -1.77
N LYS A 130 8.72 -14.72 -2.04
CA LYS A 130 7.35 -14.87 -2.59
C LYS A 130 6.26 -14.28 -1.69
N TRP A 131 6.48 -14.30 -0.38
CA TRP A 131 5.54 -13.78 0.59
C TRP A 131 5.95 -12.35 0.98
N TRP A 132 7.13 -12.16 1.56
CA TRP A 132 7.46 -10.89 2.21
C TRP A 132 7.45 -9.66 1.28
N SER A 133 7.87 -9.78 0.02
CA SER A 133 7.96 -8.63 -0.90
C SER A 133 6.65 -7.82 -1.01
N TYR A 134 5.50 -8.48 -0.94
CA TYR A 134 4.19 -7.81 -1.02
C TYR A 134 3.50 -7.63 0.33
N HIS A 135 3.73 -8.58 1.24
CA HIS A 135 3.12 -8.53 2.57
C HIS A 135 3.76 -7.43 3.42
N GLY A 136 5.08 -7.20 3.30
CA GLY A 136 5.78 -6.07 3.90
C GLY A 136 5.32 -4.72 3.34
N ALA A 137 5.03 -4.64 2.04
CA ALA A 137 4.42 -3.45 1.44
C ALA A 137 3.01 -3.21 2.00
N SER A 138 2.19 -4.25 2.15
CA SER A 138 0.88 -4.09 2.79
C SER A 138 0.97 -3.65 4.26
N ALA A 139 2.01 -4.08 4.98
CA ALA A 139 2.29 -3.63 6.34
C ALA A 139 2.65 -2.14 6.38
N SER A 140 3.58 -1.69 5.52
CA SER A 140 4.02 -0.30 5.49
C SER A 140 2.89 0.66 5.14
N HIS A 141 2.03 0.32 4.18
CA HIS A 141 0.86 1.13 3.84
C HIS A 141 -0.18 1.20 4.97
N GLN A 142 -0.26 0.18 5.83
CA GLN A 142 -1.10 0.25 7.02
C GLN A 142 -0.56 1.28 8.02
N VAL A 143 0.77 1.34 8.20
CA VAL A 143 1.41 2.37 9.01
C VAL A 143 1.13 3.76 8.44
N TYR A 144 1.25 3.92 7.12
CA TYR A 144 0.93 5.17 6.46
C TYR A 144 -0.52 5.61 6.71
N GLU A 145 -1.50 4.71 6.57
CA GLU A 145 -2.91 5.04 6.81
C GLU A 145 -3.18 5.46 8.26
N GLU A 146 -2.46 4.89 9.23
CA GLU A 146 -2.69 5.13 10.66
C GLU A 146 -1.95 6.36 11.20
N ALA A 147 -0.73 6.58 10.72
CA ALA A 147 0.22 7.50 11.35
C ALA A 147 0.97 8.42 10.35
N GLY A 148 0.70 8.29 9.05
CA GLY A 148 1.22 9.20 8.02
C GLY A 148 2.68 8.95 7.63
N ASN A 149 3.26 9.93 6.93
CA ASN A 149 4.58 9.81 6.29
C ASN A 149 5.72 9.53 7.27
N GLU A 150 5.86 10.32 8.34
CA GLU A 150 6.99 10.19 9.27
C GLU A 150 7.04 8.78 9.89
N ALA A 151 5.88 8.28 10.35
CA ALA A 151 5.76 6.92 10.88
C ALA A 151 6.03 5.86 9.80
N TYR A 152 5.56 6.06 8.57
CA TYR A 152 5.87 5.16 7.45
C TYR A 152 7.38 5.00 7.26
N PHE A 153 8.12 6.09 7.09
CA PHE A 153 9.56 6.01 6.80
C PHE A 153 10.36 5.50 7.99
N SER A 154 10.00 5.90 9.21
CA SER A 154 10.60 5.35 10.43
C SER A 154 10.40 3.84 10.50
N PHE A 155 9.18 3.35 10.22
CA PHE A 155 8.88 1.93 10.31
C PHE A 155 9.46 1.12 9.15
N VAL A 156 9.53 1.70 7.94
CA VAL A 156 10.26 1.10 6.81
C VAL A 156 11.72 0.90 7.17
N HIS A 157 12.38 1.89 7.80
CA HIS A 157 13.74 1.74 8.29
C HIS A 157 13.85 0.57 9.27
N THR A 158 12.97 0.50 10.28
CA THR A 158 12.92 -0.61 11.25
C THR A 158 12.71 -1.98 10.57
N MET A 159 11.84 -2.06 9.55
CA MET A 159 11.64 -3.31 8.82
C MET A 159 12.89 -3.73 8.04
N PHE A 160 13.63 -2.78 7.46
CA PHE A 160 14.90 -3.08 6.79
C PHE A 160 16.03 -3.42 7.78
N GLU A 161 16.10 -2.78 8.95
CA GLU A 161 17.02 -3.17 10.03
C GLU A 161 16.84 -4.63 10.46
N ASN A 162 15.59 -5.12 10.42
CA ASN A 162 15.21 -6.48 10.82
C ASN A 162 14.89 -7.39 9.63
N GLN A 163 15.35 -7.05 8.41
CA GLN A 163 14.97 -7.75 7.17
C GLN A 163 15.21 -9.27 7.24
N ASP A 164 16.25 -9.71 7.95
CA ASP A 164 16.60 -11.13 8.09
C ASP A 164 15.58 -11.94 8.91
N GLN A 165 14.77 -11.28 9.73
CA GLN A 165 13.64 -11.88 10.46
C GLN A 165 12.41 -12.06 9.57
N PHE A 166 12.36 -11.37 8.43
CA PHE A 166 11.25 -11.41 7.50
C PHE A 166 11.59 -12.23 6.27
N GLY A 167 11.19 -13.50 6.27
CA GLY A 167 11.43 -14.35 5.12
C GLY A 167 11.40 -15.84 5.40
N GLY A 168 11.94 -16.60 4.45
CA GLY A 168 11.78 -18.06 4.45
C GLY A 168 10.32 -18.48 4.29
N ASN A 169 9.96 -19.60 4.91
CA ASN A 169 8.58 -20.11 4.94
C ASN A 169 7.89 -19.88 6.30
N ASP A 170 8.46 -19.03 7.17
CA ASP A 170 7.96 -18.77 8.52
C ASP A 170 7.06 -17.53 8.56
N VAL A 171 5.82 -17.73 8.11
CA VAL A 171 4.80 -16.68 8.09
C VAL A 171 4.40 -16.26 9.50
N GLU A 172 4.24 -17.22 10.43
CA GLU A 172 3.82 -16.93 11.81
C GLU A 172 4.88 -16.11 12.56
N GLY A 173 6.16 -16.50 12.44
CA GLY A 173 7.27 -15.74 13.01
C GLY A 173 7.36 -14.32 12.43
N SER A 174 7.22 -14.18 11.11
CA SER A 174 7.25 -12.86 10.45
C SER A 174 6.12 -11.93 10.94
N LEU A 175 4.91 -12.47 11.14
CA LEU A 175 3.77 -11.70 11.66
C LEU A 175 3.95 -11.31 13.12
N SER A 176 4.47 -12.22 13.95
CA SER A 176 4.79 -11.94 15.36
C SER A 176 5.87 -10.88 15.51
N THR A 177 6.95 -10.97 14.73
CA THR A 177 8.00 -9.93 14.69
C THR A 177 7.43 -8.58 14.24
N LEU A 178 6.60 -8.58 13.20
CA LEU A 178 5.97 -7.36 12.69
C LEU A 178 5.06 -6.70 13.73
N GLU A 179 4.24 -7.48 14.44
CA GLU A 179 3.41 -7.01 15.54
C GLU A 179 4.26 -6.40 16.66
N SER A 180 5.32 -7.11 17.09
CA SER A 180 6.20 -6.64 18.17
C SER A 180 6.88 -5.33 17.82
N LEU A 181 7.50 -5.23 16.63
CA LEU A 181 8.20 -4.02 16.20
C LEU A 181 7.25 -2.83 16.05
N ALA A 182 6.02 -3.06 15.58
CA ALA A 182 5.01 -2.02 15.48
C ALA A 182 4.57 -1.53 16.87
N ASN A 183 4.34 -2.44 17.82
CA ASN A 183 3.99 -2.08 19.19
C ASN A 183 5.12 -1.31 19.89
N ASP A 184 6.39 -1.70 19.66
CA ASP A 184 7.56 -0.98 20.19
C ASP A 184 7.68 0.45 19.62
N ALA A 185 7.10 0.70 18.44
CA ALA A 185 7.00 2.02 17.80
C ALA A 185 5.71 2.78 18.16
N ASP A 186 4.96 2.34 19.19
CA ASP A 186 3.67 2.90 19.60
C ASP A 186 2.58 2.90 18.49
N LEU A 187 2.66 1.94 17.55
CA LEU A 187 1.67 1.71 16.49
C LEU A 187 0.72 0.54 16.83
N ASP A 188 -0.38 0.38 16.09
CA ASP A 188 -1.29 -0.77 16.25
C ASP A 188 -0.71 -2.01 15.55
N GLY A 189 0.12 -2.77 16.28
CA GLY A 189 0.77 -3.96 15.75
C GLY A 189 -0.20 -5.03 15.23
N CYS A 190 -1.37 -5.17 15.85
CA CYS A 190 -2.40 -6.09 15.36
C CYS A 190 -2.97 -5.66 14.02
N SER A 191 -3.25 -4.37 13.84
CA SER A 191 -3.74 -3.82 12.57
C SER A 191 -2.71 -3.96 11.45
N ILE A 192 -1.42 -3.70 11.75
CA ILE A 192 -0.31 -3.80 10.80
C ILE A 192 -0.03 -5.25 10.39
N ALA A 193 0.08 -6.16 11.37
CA ALA A 193 0.25 -7.59 11.08
C ALA A 193 -0.95 -8.16 10.31
N ALA A 194 -2.17 -7.70 10.60
CA ALA A 194 -3.34 -8.07 9.83
C ALA A 194 -3.31 -7.56 8.39
N ALA A 195 -2.86 -6.32 8.16
CA ALA A 195 -2.76 -5.78 6.81
C ALA A 195 -1.73 -6.54 5.97
N ALA A 196 -0.61 -6.93 6.59
CA ALA A 196 0.37 -7.82 6.00
C ALA A 196 -0.27 -9.17 5.69
N TYR A 197 -0.77 -9.91 6.68
CA TYR A 197 -1.33 -11.26 6.50
C TYR A 197 -2.42 -11.31 5.42
N ASN A 198 -3.33 -10.35 5.46
CA ASN A 198 -4.45 -10.27 4.53
C ASN A 198 -4.09 -9.63 3.20
N ASP A 199 -2.85 -9.23 2.95
CA ASP A 199 -2.41 -8.63 1.69
C ASP A 199 -3.27 -7.40 1.32
N ARG A 200 -3.58 -6.56 2.30
CA ARG A 200 -4.64 -5.55 2.19
C ARG A 200 -4.41 -4.61 1.00
N PHE A 201 -3.16 -4.26 0.71
CA PHE A 201 -2.79 -3.31 -0.35
C PHE A 201 -2.34 -4.02 -1.64
N ARG A 202 -2.51 -5.33 -1.75
CA ARG A 202 -2.09 -6.12 -2.92
C ARG A 202 -2.47 -5.48 -4.27
N PRO A 203 -3.72 -5.05 -4.53
CA PRO A 203 -4.05 -4.46 -5.83
C PRO A 203 -3.29 -3.17 -6.13
N TYR A 204 -3.08 -2.31 -5.12
CA TYR A 204 -2.27 -1.10 -5.27
C TYR A 204 -0.80 -1.44 -5.56
N VAL A 205 -0.19 -2.33 -4.76
CA VAL A 205 1.21 -2.74 -4.93
C VAL A 205 1.45 -3.39 -6.30
N GLU A 206 0.53 -4.21 -6.80
CA GLU A 206 0.62 -4.77 -8.16
C GLU A 206 0.55 -3.69 -9.23
N SER A 207 -0.26 -2.63 -9.02
CA SER A 207 -0.31 -1.51 -9.97
C SER A 207 1.01 -0.74 -10.06
N MET A 208 1.68 -0.51 -8.92
CA MET A 208 3.01 0.10 -8.87
C MET A 208 4.06 -0.78 -9.54
N ARG A 209 4.01 -2.10 -9.29
CA ARG A 209 4.87 -3.05 -9.98
C ARG A 209 4.67 -3.02 -11.50
N THR A 210 3.42 -2.97 -11.97
CA THR A 210 3.11 -2.85 -13.40
C THR A 210 3.66 -1.57 -13.98
N GLU A 211 3.46 -0.42 -13.33
CA GLU A 211 4.03 0.87 -13.75
C GLU A 211 5.56 0.80 -13.87
N ALA A 212 6.24 0.28 -12.84
CA ALA A 212 7.69 0.12 -12.82
C ALA A 212 8.21 -0.69 -14.03
N VAL A 213 7.54 -1.79 -14.39
CA VAL A 213 8.00 -2.70 -15.45
C VAL A 213 7.61 -2.24 -16.83
N ASP A 214 6.33 -1.93 -17.02
CA ASP A 214 5.69 -1.76 -18.32
C ASP A 214 5.82 -0.31 -18.82
N GLU A 215 5.71 0.67 -17.93
CA GLU A 215 5.78 2.09 -18.28
C GLU A 215 7.22 2.61 -18.16
N ASN A 216 7.89 2.30 -17.05
CA ASN A 216 9.21 2.83 -16.75
C ASN A 216 10.37 1.91 -17.18
N GLY A 217 10.09 0.65 -17.52
CA GLY A 217 11.11 -0.27 -18.03
C GLY A 217 12.13 -0.74 -16.98
N PHE A 218 11.85 -0.59 -15.68
CA PHE A 218 12.75 -0.99 -14.61
C PHE A 218 12.91 -2.51 -14.52
N ARG A 219 14.09 -2.95 -14.09
CA ARG A 219 14.49 -4.37 -14.09
C ARG A 219 15.09 -4.84 -12.76
N GLY A 220 15.21 -3.96 -11.77
CA GLY A 220 15.88 -4.26 -10.52
C GLY A 220 15.51 -3.26 -9.43
N THR A 221 15.75 -3.67 -8.19
CA THR A 221 15.57 -2.87 -6.98
C THR A 221 16.91 -2.75 -6.23
N PRO A 222 17.18 -1.62 -5.56
CA PRO A 222 16.43 -0.38 -5.68
C PRO A 222 16.65 0.24 -7.07
N THR A 223 15.60 0.82 -7.65
CA THR A 223 15.74 1.78 -8.75
C THR A 223 15.51 3.16 -8.18
N VAL A 224 16.50 4.05 -8.30
CA VAL A 224 16.41 5.41 -7.77
C VAL A 224 16.48 6.41 -8.91
N LEU A 225 15.60 7.40 -8.89
CA LEU A 225 15.56 8.49 -9.85
C LEU A 225 15.84 9.82 -9.15
N VAL A 226 16.53 10.73 -9.83
CA VAL A 226 16.63 12.15 -9.46
C VAL A 226 16.00 12.97 -10.59
N ASN A 227 14.93 13.70 -10.29
CA ASN A 227 14.12 14.42 -11.29
C ASN A 227 13.71 13.55 -12.51
N GLY A 228 13.42 12.27 -12.27
CA GLY A 228 13.03 11.31 -13.30
C GLY A 228 14.20 10.65 -14.05
N GLU A 229 15.44 11.05 -13.82
CA GLU A 229 16.62 10.40 -14.39
C GLU A 229 17.13 9.31 -13.46
N GLN A 230 17.33 8.10 -13.98
CA GLN A 230 17.81 6.97 -13.17
C GLN A 230 19.28 7.16 -12.78
N VAL A 231 19.56 7.00 -11.49
CA VAL A 231 20.89 7.16 -10.89
C VAL A 231 21.28 5.85 -10.20
N THR A 232 22.58 5.56 -10.20
CA THR A 232 23.11 4.41 -9.44
C THR A 232 22.86 4.67 -7.94
N PRO A 233 22.27 3.73 -7.18
CA PRO A 233 21.82 3.95 -5.80
C PRO A 233 22.97 3.91 -4.78
N THR A 234 24.02 4.70 -5.02
CA THR A 234 25.12 4.91 -4.08
C THR A 234 25.14 6.38 -3.67
N TRP A 235 25.64 6.65 -2.47
CA TRP A 235 25.73 8.02 -1.96
C TRP A 235 26.43 8.98 -2.93
N SER A 236 27.61 8.60 -3.44
CA SER A 236 28.40 9.48 -4.33
C SER A 236 27.65 9.88 -5.60
N GLU A 237 26.93 8.94 -6.21
CA GLU A 237 26.21 9.16 -7.46
C GLU A 237 24.94 9.98 -7.22
N LEU A 238 24.20 9.69 -6.14
CA LEU A 238 23.02 10.44 -5.73
C LEU A 238 23.35 11.87 -5.32
N GLN A 239 24.37 12.07 -4.50
CA GLN A 239 24.87 13.40 -4.14
C GLN A 239 25.28 14.16 -5.40
N SER A 240 26.00 13.53 -6.34
CA SER A 240 26.38 14.22 -7.58
C SER A 240 25.16 14.63 -8.42
N ALA A 241 24.15 13.77 -8.53
CA ALA A 241 22.93 14.04 -9.30
C ALA A 241 22.11 15.18 -8.67
N ILE A 242 21.67 15.00 -7.42
CA ILE A 242 21.76 15.99 -6.33
C ILE A 242 22.13 17.44 -6.70
N GLU A 243 23.42 17.69 -6.49
CA GLU A 243 24.11 18.96 -6.64
C GLU A 243 24.01 19.56 -8.04
N ASN A 244 23.87 18.72 -9.08
CA ASN A 244 23.82 19.21 -10.47
C ASN A 244 22.48 19.86 -10.83
N VAL A 245 21.42 19.60 -10.06
CA VAL A 245 20.05 20.03 -10.40
C VAL A 245 19.39 20.92 -9.34
N ARG A 246 20.00 21.09 -8.16
CA ARG A 246 19.45 21.91 -7.06
C ARG A 246 19.70 23.41 -7.20
#